data_AF-A0A537LNM0-F1
#
_entry.id   AF-A0A537LNM0-F1
#
_cell.length_a   1.000
_cell.length_b   1.000
_cell.length_c   1.000
_cell.angle_alpha   90.00
_cell.angle_beta   90.00
_cell.angle_gamma   90.00
#
_symmetry.space_group_name_H-M   'P 1'
#
loop_
_entity.id
_entity.type
_entity.pdbx_description
1 polymer ?
#
loop_
_entity_poly.entity_id
_entity_poly.type
_entity_poly.pdbx_seq_one_letter_code
_entity_poly.pdbx_strand_id
1 'polypeptide(L)'
;MLQLLAIHALPVLTAATAAGNAVLTAWAFVAHRRRQVALGRTFWMLLLLVLVVLAGQVVTGALVAVSGARPRTSLHYLYGALVTTGAVVQFGLRPQGFLRVAMTRNEAPFREPRSLAIVCVTQMLLILRAYMTGAFGH
;
A
#
# COMPACT_ATOMS: atom_id res chain seq x y z
N MET A 1 10.47 23.74 14.92
CA MET A 1 10.86 23.04 13.66
C MET A 1 10.26 21.65 13.51
N LEU A 2 10.26 20.78 14.54
CA LEU A 2 9.73 19.41 14.43
C LEU A 2 8.25 19.35 14.00
N GLN A 3 7.41 20.26 14.49
CA GLN A 3 5.98 20.31 14.14
C GLN A 3 5.73 20.65 12.65
N LEU A 4 6.47 21.60 12.07
CA LEU A 4 6.35 21.97 10.65
C LEU A 4 6.80 20.81 9.74
N LEU A 5 7.91 20.15 10.09
CA LEU A 5 8.38 18.95 9.40
C LEU A 5 7.39 17.80 9.52
N ALA A 6 6.78 17.58 10.68
CA ALA A 6 5.76 16.54 10.86
C ALA A 6 4.50 16.83 10.03
N ILE A 7 4.01 18.07 10.04
CA ILE A 7 2.80 18.48 9.30
C ILE A 7 3.01 18.44 7.78
N HIS A 8 4.21 18.69 7.27
CA HIS A 8 4.49 18.62 5.83
C HIS A 8 4.95 17.23 5.37
N ALA A 9 5.71 16.50 6.19
CA ALA A 9 6.18 15.16 5.84
C ALA A 9 5.06 14.12 5.81
N LEU A 10 4.10 14.17 6.75
CA LEU A 10 2.99 13.20 6.79
C LEU A 10 2.12 13.22 5.52
N PRO A 11 1.65 14.40 5.03
CA PRO A 11 0.91 14.48 3.77
C PRO A 11 1.76 14.10 2.56
N VAL A 12 3.04 14.48 2.51
CA VAL A 12 3.93 14.15 1.40
C VAL A 12 4.18 12.64 1.31
N LEU A 13 4.40 11.97 2.44
CA LEU A 13 4.60 10.51 2.48
C LEU A 13 3.29 9.76 2.13
N THR A 14 2.15 10.26 2.61
CA THR A 14 0.83 9.73 2.23
C THR A 14 0.61 9.87 0.73
N ALA A 15 0.85 11.07 0.17
CA ALA A 15 0.71 11.33 -1.26
C ALA A 15 1.69 10.48 -2.08
N ALA A 16 2.94 10.33 -1.64
CA ALA A 16 3.95 9.50 -2.31
C ALA A 16 3.55 8.02 -2.34
N THR A 17 3.02 7.49 -1.23
CA THR A 17 2.58 6.08 -1.18
C THR A 17 1.30 5.83 -1.96
N ALA A 18 0.34 6.76 -1.93
CA ALA A 18 -0.85 6.69 -2.78
C ALA A 18 -0.49 6.80 -4.27
N ALA A 19 0.35 7.77 -4.65
CA ALA A 19 0.81 7.96 -6.03
C ALA A 19 1.64 6.77 -6.53
N GLY A 20 2.51 6.21 -5.68
CA GLY A 20 3.25 5.01 -5.99
C GLY A 20 2.33 3.82 -6.32
N ASN A 21 1.29 3.61 -5.51
CA ASN A 21 0.27 2.60 -5.80
C ASN A 21 -0.56 2.91 -7.06
N ALA A 22 -0.83 4.19 -7.35
CA ALA A 22 -1.49 4.61 -8.60
C ALA A 22 -0.63 4.26 -9.83
N VAL A 23 0.67 4.57 -9.79
CA VAL A 23 1.63 4.24 -10.85
C VAL A 23 1.73 2.73 -11.04
N LEU A 24 1.86 1.97 -9.96
CA LEU A 24 1.90 0.50 -10.00
C LEU A 24 0.59 -0.07 -10.57
N THR A 25 -0.56 0.50 -10.21
CA THR A 25 -1.86 0.12 -10.78
C THR A 25 -1.89 0.34 -12.28
N ALA A 26 -1.52 1.53 -12.74
CA ALA A 26 -1.50 1.87 -14.16
C ALA A 26 -0.55 0.96 -14.94
N TRP A 27 0.65 0.69 -14.40
CA TRP A 27 1.61 -0.22 -15.00
C TRP A 27 1.03 -1.64 -15.10
N ALA A 28 0.53 -2.20 -13.99
CA ALA A 28 -0.02 -3.54 -13.96
C ALA A 28 -1.24 -3.68 -14.88
N PHE A 29 -2.07 -2.64 -14.98
CA PHE A 29 -3.19 -2.59 -15.91
C PHE A 29 -2.73 -2.57 -17.38
N VAL A 30 -1.72 -1.76 -17.73
CA VAL A 30 -1.14 -1.74 -19.09
C VAL A 30 -0.52 -3.10 -19.43
N ALA A 31 0.21 -3.71 -18.49
CA ALA A 31 0.76 -5.06 -18.66
C ALA A 31 -0.34 -6.11 -18.89
N HIS A 32 -1.45 -6.01 -18.15
CA HIS A 32 -2.63 -6.85 -18.36
C HIS A 32 -3.22 -6.67 -19.75
N ARG A 33 -3.40 -5.41 -20.22
CA ARG A 33 -3.91 -5.11 -21.56
C ARG A 33 -2.99 -5.62 -22.67
N ARG A 34 -1.67 -5.61 -22.43
CA ARG A 34 -0.64 -6.20 -23.31
C ARG A 34 -0.53 -7.73 -23.19
N ARG A 35 -1.40 -8.39 -22.41
CA ARG A 35 -1.40 -9.83 -22.16
C ARG A 35 -0.06 -10.36 -21.63
N GLN A 36 0.69 -9.54 -20.91
CA GLN A 36 1.91 -10.00 -20.24
C GLN A 36 1.55 -11.01 -19.16
N VAL A 37 2.38 -12.04 -19.02
CA VAL A 37 2.15 -13.12 -18.04
C VAL A 37 2.70 -12.72 -16.66
N ALA A 38 3.79 -11.95 -16.61
CA ALA A 38 4.49 -11.57 -15.39
C ALA A 38 4.96 -10.11 -15.44
N LEU A 39 5.14 -9.51 -14.26
CA LEU A 39 5.69 -8.16 -14.10
C LEU A 39 7.21 -8.23 -13.90
N GLY A 40 7.93 -7.29 -14.52
CA GLY A 40 9.39 -7.26 -14.49
C GLY A 40 9.99 -6.80 -13.16
N ARG A 41 11.31 -6.95 -13.03
CA ARG A 41 12.07 -6.56 -11.83
C ARG A 41 11.81 -5.11 -11.40
N THR A 42 11.70 -4.18 -12.35
CA THR A 42 11.50 -2.75 -12.06
C THR A 42 10.17 -2.48 -11.36
N PHE A 43 9.10 -3.19 -11.74
CA PHE A 43 7.81 -3.09 -11.06
C PHE A 43 7.96 -3.50 -9.58
N TRP A 44 8.62 -4.63 -9.33
CA TRP A 44 8.81 -5.15 -7.97
C TRP A 44 9.72 -4.28 -7.12
N MET A 45 10.77 -3.69 -7.69
CA MET A 45 11.62 -2.73 -6.98
C MET A 45 10.83 -1.48 -6.57
N LEU A 46 10.00 -0.94 -7.47
CA LEU A 46 9.15 0.20 -7.15
C LEU A 46 8.11 -0.15 -6.08
N LEU A 47 7.48 -1.33 -6.17
CA LEU A 47 6.55 -1.82 -5.16
C LEU A 47 7.21 -1.94 -3.78
N LEU A 48 8.42 -2.51 -3.71
CA LEU A 48 9.16 -2.62 -2.44
C LEU A 48 9.53 -1.26 -1.88
N LEU A 49 9.93 -0.30 -2.72
CA LEU A 49 10.19 1.07 -2.29
C LEU A 49 8.94 1.71 -1.67
N VAL A 50 7.78 1.58 -2.33
CA VAL A 50 6.50 2.07 -1.81
C VAL A 50 6.16 1.40 -0.47
N LEU A 51 6.41 0.09 -0.34
CA LEU A 51 6.18 -0.64 0.91
C LEU A 51 7.12 -0.19 2.04
N VAL A 52 8.37 0.15 1.76
CA VAL A 52 9.31 0.69 2.76
C VAL A 52 8.82 2.03 3.29
N VAL A 53 8.39 2.93 2.40
CA VAL A 53 7.82 4.23 2.80
C VAL A 53 6.55 4.03 3.62
N LEU A 54 5.71 3.07 3.25
CA LEU A 54 4.51 2.74 4.00
C LEU A 54 4.83 2.14 5.38
N ALA A 55 5.81 1.24 5.48
CA ALA A 55 6.24 0.67 6.75
C ALA A 55 6.74 1.76 7.72
N GLY A 56 7.51 2.73 7.20
CA GLY A 56 7.91 3.91 7.97
C GLY A 56 6.72 4.71 8.51
N GLN A 57 5.65 4.88 7.72
CA GLN A 57 4.42 5.53 8.18
C GLN A 57 3.68 4.73 9.24
N VAL A 58 3.60 3.40 9.11
CA VAL A 58 2.95 2.53 10.11
C VAL A 58 3.70 2.60 11.44
N VAL A 59 5.04 2.53 11.42
CA VAL A 59 5.87 2.64 12.62
C VAL A 59 5.74 4.01 13.27
N THR A 60 5.83 5.09 12.50
CA THR A 60 5.69 6.45 13.05
C THR A 60 4.28 6.70 13.59
N GLY A 61 3.23 6.24 12.90
CA GLY A 61 1.86 6.30 13.38
C GLY A 61 1.65 5.54 14.69
N ALA A 62 2.24 4.34 14.82
CA ALA A 62 2.18 3.55 16.05
C ALA A 62 2.89 4.25 17.23
N LEU A 63 4.09 4.79 17.01
CA LEU A 63 4.83 5.54 18.04
C LEU A 63 4.05 6.78 18.51
N VAL A 64 3.43 7.51 17.59
CA VAL A 64 2.59 8.67 17.90
C VAL A 64 1.34 8.25 18.69
N ALA A 65 0.70 7.14 18.33
CA ALA A 65 -0.44 6.61 19.09
C ALA A 65 -0.06 6.21 20.52
N VAL A 66 1.09 5.56 20.72
CA VAL A 66 1.61 5.21 22.05
C VAL A 66 1.92 6.47 22.88
N SER A 67 2.33 7.56 22.25
CA SER A 67 2.53 8.86 22.91
C SER A 67 1.23 9.58 23.34
N GLY A 68 0.07 8.98 23.06
CA GLY A 68 -1.24 9.48 23.49
C GLY A 68 -1.99 10.31 22.44
N ALA A 69 -1.37 10.59 21.28
CA ALA A 69 -2.05 11.24 20.18
C ALA A 69 -3.13 10.33 19.59
N ARG A 70 -4.29 10.89 19.27
CA ARG A 70 -5.43 10.15 18.72
C ARG A 70 -5.85 10.72 17.37
N PRO A 71 -6.25 9.87 16.42
CA PRO A 71 -6.87 10.32 15.18
C PRO A 71 -8.23 10.97 15.48
N ARG A 72 -8.75 11.76 14.54
CA ARG A 72 -10.07 12.38 14.68
C ARG A 72 -11.22 11.38 14.78
N THR A 73 -11.07 10.20 14.18
CA THR A 73 -12.06 9.12 14.24
C THR A 73 -11.43 7.77 14.49
N SER A 74 -12.17 6.86 15.12
CA SER A 74 -11.75 5.46 15.33
C SER A 74 -11.61 4.67 14.02
N LEU A 75 -12.28 5.11 12.95
CA LEU A 75 -12.16 4.52 11.61
C LEU A 75 -10.73 4.54 11.09
N HIS A 76 -9.90 5.51 11.51
CA HIS A 76 -8.49 5.55 11.14
C HIS A 76 -7.75 4.25 11.53
N TYR A 77 -8.08 3.65 12.68
CA TYR A 77 -7.46 2.39 13.09
C TYR A 77 -7.88 1.21 12.21
N LEU A 78 -9.15 1.15 11.83
CA LEU A 78 -9.65 0.14 10.90
C LEU A 78 -8.94 0.26 9.54
N TYR A 79 -8.90 1.47 8.96
CA TYR A 79 -8.22 1.68 7.69
C TYR A 79 -6.71 1.47 7.80
N GLY A 80 -6.07 1.82 8.92
CA GLY A 80 -4.66 1.51 9.19
C GLY A 80 -4.39 0.00 9.21
N ALA A 81 -5.26 -0.79 9.82
CA ALA A 81 -5.17 -2.25 9.80
C ALA A 81 -5.36 -2.82 8.37
N LEU A 82 -6.32 -2.29 7.62
CA LEU A 82 -6.56 -2.69 6.23
C LEU A 82 -5.39 -2.33 5.31
N VAL A 83 -4.80 -1.14 5.46
CA VAL A 83 -3.59 -0.71 4.75
C VAL A 83 -2.41 -1.62 5.08
N THR A 84 -2.23 -1.97 6.34
CA THR A 84 -1.16 -2.91 6.77
C THR A 84 -1.38 -4.29 6.17
N THR A 85 -2.63 -4.76 6.16
CA THR A 85 -2.99 -6.05 5.53
C THR A 85 -2.73 -6.03 4.03
N GLY A 86 -3.12 -4.97 3.33
CA GLY A 86 -2.85 -4.83 1.90
C GLY A 86 -1.35 -4.76 1.58
N ALA A 87 -0.54 -4.13 2.44
CA ALA A 87 0.92 -4.14 2.33
C ALA A 87 1.50 -5.57 2.45
N VAL A 88 1.00 -6.36 3.42
CA VAL A 88 1.38 -7.77 3.58
C VAL A 88 0.97 -8.60 2.36
N VAL A 89 -0.21 -8.36 1.80
CA VAL A 89 -0.67 -9.01 0.56
C VAL A 89 0.26 -8.65 -0.61
N GLN A 90 0.56 -7.36 -0.83
CA GLN A 90 1.48 -6.92 -1.88
C GLN A 90 2.86 -7.57 -1.75
N PHE A 91 3.41 -7.60 -0.54
CA PHE A 91 4.69 -8.22 -0.24
C PHE A 91 4.65 -9.74 -0.46
N GLY A 92 3.56 -10.40 -0.06
CA GLY A 92 3.35 -11.84 -0.23
C GLY A 92 3.14 -12.29 -1.67
N LEU A 93 2.70 -11.39 -2.55
CA LEU A 93 2.49 -11.67 -3.98
C LEU A 93 3.78 -11.55 -4.83
N ARG A 94 4.89 -11.08 -4.25
CA ARG A 94 6.17 -11.00 -4.95
C ARG A 94 6.60 -12.35 -5.53
N PRO A 95 7.54 -12.38 -6.50
CA PRO A 95 8.14 -13.62 -6.95
C PRO A 95 8.71 -14.38 -5.74
N GLN A 96 8.32 -15.65 -5.59
CA GLN A 96 8.67 -16.50 -4.43
C GLN A 96 8.05 -16.06 -3.09
N GLY A 97 7.08 -15.16 -3.09
CA GLY A 97 6.35 -14.75 -1.89
C GLY A 97 5.37 -15.82 -1.38
N PHE A 98 5.09 -15.80 -0.08
CA PHE A 98 4.26 -16.83 0.59
C PHE A 98 2.85 -16.92 -0.01
N LEU A 99 2.22 -15.79 -0.33
CA LEU A 99 0.87 -15.75 -0.88
C LEU A 99 0.85 -16.22 -2.33
N ARG A 100 1.88 -15.84 -3.11
CA ARG A 100 2.04 -16.31 -4.48
C ARG A 100 2.16 -17.84 -4.52
N VAL A 101 3.00 -18.42 -3.67
CA VAL A 101 3.19 -19.88 -3.55
C VAL A 101 1.88 -20.57 -3.18
N ALA A 102 1.14 -20.03 -2.22
CA ALA A 102 -0.14 -20.60 -1.80
C ALA A 102 -1.19 -20.57 -2.93
N MET A 103 -1.28 -19.47 -3.69
CA MET A 103 -2.24 -19.33 -4.78
C MET A 103 -1.93 -20.27 -5.96
N THR A 104 -0.66 -20.45 -6.31
CA THR A 104 -0.26 -21.32 -7.42
C THR A 104 -0.34 -22.81 -7.09
N ARG A 105 -0.33 -23.19 -5.80
CA ARG A 105 -0.51 -24.58 -5.36
C ARG A 105 -1.93 -25.12 -5.62
N ASN A 106 -2.93 -24.24 -5.61
CA ASN A 106 -4.34 -24.63 -5.76
C ASN A 106 -4.78 -24.71 -7.23
N GLU A 107 -3.85 -24.82 -8.18
CA GLU A 107 -4.07 -24.86 -9.65
C GLU A 107 -4.89 -23.68 -10.23
N ALA A 108 -5.20 -22.67 -9.40
CA ALA A 108 -5.94 -21.50 -9.83
C ALA A 108 -5.07 -20.66 -10.79
N PRO A 109 -5.61 -20.23 -11.95
CA PRO A 109 -4.86 -19.42 -12.90
C PRO A 109 -4.55 -18.04 -12.30
N PHE A 110 -3.33 -17.86 -11.78
CA PHE A 110 -2.86 -16.60 -11.24
C PHE A 110 -2.48 -15.62 -12.37
N ARG A 111 -3.35 -14.63 -12.61
CA ARG A 111 -3.10 -13.55 -13.57
C ARG A 111 -2.36 -12.40 -12.89
N GLU A 112 -1.03 -12.51 -12.82
CA GLU A 112 -0.16 -11.59 -12.07
C GLU A 112 -0.50 -10.10 -12.31
N PRO A 113 -0.53 -9.57 -13.55
CA PRO A 113 -0.80 -8.15 -13.74
C PRO A 113 -2.19 -7.71 -13.30
N ARG A 114 -3.21 -8.57 -13.48
CA ARG A 114 -4.58 -8.24 -13.06
C ARG A 114 -4.69 -8.21 -11.53
N SER A 115 -4.13 -9.22 -10.87
CA SER A 115 -4.15 -9.32 -9.40
C SER A 115 -3.42 -8.12 -8.78
N LEU A 116 -2.25 -7.75 -9.30
CA LEU A 116 -1.49 -6.62 -8.77
C LEU A 116 -2.17 -5.28 -9.07
N ALA A 117 -2.83 -5.11 -10.21
CA ALA A 117 -3.61 -3.90 -10.48
C ALA A 117 -4.73 -3.71 -9.44
N ILE A 118 -5.48 -4.78 -9.13
CA ILE A 118 -6.54 -4.74 -8.12
C ILE A 118 -5.97 -4.44 -6.74
N VAL A 119 -4.93 -5.16 -6.32
CA VAL A 119 -4.34 -4.97 -4.99
C VAL A 119 -3.76 -3.56 -4.84
N CYS A 120 -3.05 -3.03 -5.84
CA CYS A 120 -2.47 -1.69 -5.78
C CYS A 120 -3.55 -0.60 -5.76
N VAL A 121 -4.63 -0.72 -6.54
CA VAL A 121 -5.71 0.28 -6.50
C VAL A 121 -6.46 0.23 -5.18
N THR A 122 -6.72 -0.96 -4.65
CA THR A 122 -7.32 -1.12 -3.32
C THR A 122 -6.44 -0.50 -2.25
N GLN A 123 -5.13 -0.75 -2.28
CA GLN A 123 -4.18 -0.18 -1.34
C GLN A 123 -4.14 1.35 -1.41
N MET A 124 -4.12 1.92 -2.62
CA MET A 124 -4.20 3.38 -2.84
C MET A 124 -5.46 3.96 -2.18
N LEU A 125 -6.63 3.38 -2.44
CA LEU A 125 -7.90 3.87 -1.89
C LEU A 125 -7.94 3.76 -0.36
N LEU A 126 -7.41 2.68 0.20
CA LEU A 126 -7.31 2.50 1.65
C LEU A 126 -6.37 3.53 2.30
N ILE A 127 -5.23 3.84 1.68
CA ILE A 127 -4.30 4.87 2.16
C ILE A 127 -5.00 6.24 2.17
N LEU A 128 -5.66 6.61 1.08
CA LEU A 128 -6.41 7.87 0.99
C LEU A 128 -7.52 7.93 2.06
N ARG A 129 -8.21 6.81 2.28
CA ARG A 129 -9.29 6.73 3.29
C ARG A 129 -8.76 6.79 4.72
N ALA A 130 -7.62 6.15 5.01
CA ALA A 130 -6.94 6.24 6.31
C ALA A 130 -6.52 7.69 6.60
N TYR A 131 -6.03 8.39 5.58
CA TYR A 131 -5.69 9.81 5.69
C TYR A 131 -6.92 10.69 5.97
N MET A 132 -8.01 10.50 5.21
CA MET A 132 -9.24 11.29 5.43
C MET A 132 -9.83 11.10 6.82
N THR A 133 -9.88 9.87 7.31
CA THR A 133 -10.40 9.53 8.64
C THR A 133 -9.49 9.99 9.78
N GLY A 134 -8.18 10.02 9.56
CA GLY A 134 -7.19 10.49 10.53
C GLY A 134 -7.11 12.03 10.61
N ALA A 135 -6.97 12.69 9.46
CA ALA A 135 -6.71 14.13 9.37
C ALA A 135 -7.98 14.97 9.41
N PHE A 136 -9.08 14.51 8.78
CA PHE A 136 -10.32 15.30 8.66
C PHE A 136 -11.48 14.71 9.44
N GLY A 137 -11.49 13.39 9.64
CA GLY A 137 -12.58 12.67 10.31
C GLY A 137 -13.71 12.23 9.38
N HIS A 138 -13.43 12.09 8.08
CA HIS A 138 -14.40 11.72 7.04
C HIS A 138 -14.08 10.41 6.34
#